data_AF-A0A024TAE1-F1
#
_entry.id   AF-A0A024TAE1-F1
#
_cell.length_a   1.000
_cell.length_b   1.000
_cell.length_c   1.000
_cell.angle_alpha   90.00
_cell.angle_beta   90.00
_cell.angle_gamma   90.00
#
_symmetry.space_group_name_H-M   'P 1'
#
loop_
_entity.id
_entity.type
_entity.pdbx_description
1 polymer ?
#
loop_
_entity_poly.entity_id
_entity_poly.type
_entity_poly.pdbx_seq_one_letter_code
_entity_poly.pdbx_strand_id
1 'polypeptide(L)'
;MGNAQTTAGDATTKTTTDPMATPPMTATLGSTAPRTLRLTLSHATNLAVADIRTSDPFVVFCVGNETQTSTCVASSLNPVWSLEVFEFKLTEADMLTRSLSIAVYDHDLGKSNDLLGSATLPLAAFEATKGRQDLECPLVIPDCFASQHVNSTLCGSVEVVESWPTVTVETRIEMQEFELLSLHYKPCVKGVVEGWEPIPIQRMMNDPHWTIHLHVQTQDETDTHGWLYSHGPTGPWYKTKFIAANYRKRVWTYHP
;
A
#
# COMPACT_ATOMS: atom_id res chain seq x y z
N MET A 1 -72.75 61.52 -9.03
CA MET A 1 -73.31 60.24 -9.52
C MET A 1 -72.11 59.30 -9.64
N GLY A 2 -71.72 58.55 -8.58
CA GLY A 2 -72.27 57.25 -8.14
C GLY A 2 -71.82 56.17 -9.15
N ASN A 3 -71.06 55.09 -8.86
CA ASN A 3 -70.79 54.23 -7.69
C ASN A 3 -69.37 53.59 -7.85
N ALA A 4 -68.56 53.30 -6.81
CA ALA A 4 -68.49 52.10 -5.93
C ALA A 4 -68.39 50.75 -6.72
N GLN A 5 -67.59 49.70 -6.41
CA GLN A 5 -66.69 49.32 -5.31
C GLN A 5 -65.95 48.00 -5.69
N THR A 6 -64.71 47.81 -5.19
CA THR A 6 -64.01 46.56 -4.75
C THR A 6 -63.96 45.26 -5.59
N THR A 7 -62.74 44.70 -5.74
CA THR A 7 -62.30 43.44 -5.11
C THR A 7 -60.76 43.32 -5.03
N ALA A 8 -60.30 42.65 -3.98
CA ALA A 8 -58.91 42.44 -3.57
C ALA A 8 -58.28 41.18 -4.20
N GLY A 9 -56.95 41.10 -4.17
CA GLY A 9 -56.17 39.91 -4.49
C GLY A 9 -54.67 40.14 -4.26
N ASP A 10 -54.23 39.81 -3.05
CA ASP A 10 -52.82 39.74 -2.61
C ASP A 10 -52.14 38.48 -3.18
N ALA A 11 -50.92 38.61 -3.68
CA ALA A 11 -49.99 37.50 -3.87
C ALA A 11 -48.54 38.02 -4.00
N THR A 12 -47.90 38.11 -2.85
CA THR A 12 -46.43 38.17 -2.69
C THR A 12 -45.74 37.04 -3.47
N THR A 13 -44.72 37.34 -4.29
CA THR A 13 -43.74 36.32 -4.72
C THR A 13 -42.33 36.89 -4.92
N LYS A 14 -41.52 36.71 -3.86
CA LYS A 14 -40.14 36.19 -3.82
C LYS A 14 -39.07 36.78 -4.75
N THR A 15 -38.16 37.50 -4.10
CA THR A 15 -36.70 37.25 -4.06
C THR A 15 -36.14 36.33 -5.16
N THR A 16 -35.51 36.91 -6.18
CA THR A 16 -34.57 36.19 -7.05
C THR A 16 -33.18 36.35 -6.48
N THR A 17 -32.78 35.34 -5.72
CA THR A 17 -31.41 35.01 -5.36
C THR A 17 -30.76 34.41 -6.62
N ASP A 18 -29.77 35.06 -7.21
CA ASP A 18 -28.85 34.35 -8.11
C ASP A 18 -27.82 33.61 -7.26
N PRO A 19 -27.77 32.27 -7.30
CA PRO A 19 -26.76 31.52 -6.56
C PRO A 19 -25.50 31.37 -7.42
N MET A 20 -24.37 31.66 -6.78
CA MET A 20 -23.19 30.80 -6.81
C MET A 20 -22.65 30.46 -8.21
N ALA A 21 -21.91 31.40 -8.79
CA ALA A 21 -20.88 31.05 -9.76
C ALA A 21 -19.94 30.01 -9.12
N THR A 22 -20.02 28.79 -9.60
CA THR A 22 -19.09 27.70 -9.27
C THR A 22 -17.69 28.15 -9.71
N PRO A 23 -16.66 28.12 -8.85
CA PRO A 23 -15.31 28.36 -9.33
C PRO A 23 -14.92 27.22 -10.28
N PRO A 24 -14.22 27.49 -11.40
CA PRO A 24 -13.61 26.42 -12.17
C PRO A 24 -12.58 25.74 -11.26
N MET A 25 -12.63 24.41 -11.17
CA MET A 25 -11.58 23.59 -10.57
C MET A 25 -10.28 23.83 -11.35
N THR A 26 -9.58 24.89 -10.99
CA THR A 26 -8.26 25.21 -11.51
C THR A 26 -7.31 24.62 -10.51
N ALA A 27 -6.99 23.34 -10.70
CA ALA A 27 -5.93 22.67 -9.95
C ALA A 27 -4.69 23.56 -10.03
N THR A 28 -4.28 24.15 -8.92
CA THR A 28 -3.24 25.20 -8.92
C THR A 28 -1.90 24.50 -8.79
N LEU A 29 -1.01 24.66 -9.77
CA LEU A 29 0.31 23.99 -9.87
C LEU A 29 1.30 24.32 -8.72
N GLY A 30 0.84 24.97 -7.64
CA GLY A 30 1.60 25.26 -6.42
C GLY A 30 0.79 25.03 -5.15
N SER A 31 -0.34 24.31 -5.22
CA SER A 31 -1.13 23.99 -4.03
C SER A 31 -0.40 23.02 -3.12
N THR A 32 -0.28 23.38 -1.84
CA THR A 32 0.32 22.54 -0.80
C THR A 32 -0.74 21.77 0.00
N ALA A 33 -1.98 21.70 -0.50
CA ALA A 33 -3.04 20.99 0.18
C ALA A 33 -2.65 19.51 0.36
N PRO A 34 -2.76 18.94 1.57
CA PRO A 34 -2.35 17.57 1.82
C PRO A 34 -3.24 16.58 1.07
N ARG A 35 -2.60 15.52 0.56
CA ARG A 35 -3.20 14.36 -0.08
C ARG A 35 -2.55 13.10 0.48
N THR A 36 -3.34 12.07 0.70
CA THR A 36 -2.81 10.72 0.92
C THR A 36 -3.14 9.87 -0.30
N LEU A 37 -2.11 9.36 -0.97
CA LEU A 37 -2.27 8.35 -2.00
C LEU A 37 -2.24 6.98 -1.32
N ARG A 38 -3.37 6.29 -1.30
CA ARG A 38 -3.51 4.95 -0.73
C ARG A 38 -3.56 3.91 -1.83
N LEU A 39 -2.64 2.95 -1.78
CA LEU A 39 -2.59 1.81 -2.68
C LEU A 39 -3.00 0.56 -1.92
N THR A 40 -3.83 -0.28 -2.52
CA THR A 40 -4.14 -1.61 -2.01
C THR A 40 -3.69 -2.63 -3.03
N LEU A 41 -2.66 -3.41 -2.70
CA LEU A 41 -2.07 -4.43 -3.57
C LEU A 41 -2.81 -5.76 -3.39
N SER A 42 -3.39 -6.29 -4.48
CA SER A 42 -4.17 -7.53 -4.43
C SER A 42 -3.36 -8.75 -4.86
N HIS A 43 -3.01 -8.83 -6.14
CA HIS A 43 -2.37 -9.99 -6.76
C HIS A 43 -1.71 -9.58 -8.08
N ALA A 44 -0.87 -10.47 -8.63
CA ALA A 44 -0.40 -10.39 -10.00
C ALA A 44 -0.75 -11.68 -10.74
N THR A 45 -0.75 -11.62 -12.06
CA THR A 45 -1.03 -12.77 -12.92
C THR A 45 0.04 -12.94 -13.96
N ASN A 46 0.33 -14.19 -14.31
CA ASN A 46 1.19 -14.59 -15.42
C ASN A 46 2.56 -13.88 -15.41
N LEU A 47 3.24 -13.89 -14.26
CA LEU A 47 4.61 -13.38 -14.15
C LEU A 47 5.59 -14.29 -14.90
N ALA A 48 6.71 -13.72 -15.35
CA ALA A 48 7.82 -14.48 -15.91
C ALA A 48 8.44 -15.42 -14.87
N VAL A 49 8.91 -16.58 -15.33
CA VAL A 49 9.72 -17.52 -14.54
C VAL A 49 11.15 -16.99 -14.49
N ALA A 50 11.63 -16.63 -13.30
CA ALA A 50 12.99 -16.17 -13.09
C ALA A 50 13.88 -17.22 -12.38
N ASP A 51 13.29 -18.11 -11.58
CA ASP A 51 13.95 -19.30 -11.04
C ASP A 51 13.85 -20.51 -11.99
N ILE A 52 14.08 -21.71 -11.45
CA ILE A 52 14.00 -22.99 -12.17
C ILE A 52 12.59 -23.22 -12.77
N ARG A 53 11.52 -22.87 -12.04
CA ARG A 53 10.12 -23.10 -12.45
C ARG A 53 9.12 -22.04 -11.99
N THR A 54 9.53 -21.16 -11.10
CA THR A 54 8.67 -20.18 -10.43
C THR A 54 9.43 -18.87 -10.27
N SER A 55 8.87 -17.98 -9.46
CA SER A 55 9.52 -16.77 -8.98
C SER A 55 9.07 -16.56 -7.53
N ASP A 56 9.83 -15.79 -6.77
CA ASP A 56 9.54 -15.25 -5.45
C ASP A 56 9.20 -13.74 -5.57
N PRO A 57 8.02 -13.37 -6.11
CA PRO A 57 7.72 -11.99 -6.42
C PRO A 57 7.46 -11.09 -5.20
N PHE A 58 7.97 -9.86 -5.29
CA PHE A 58 7.59 -8.72 -4.44
C PHE A 58 7.49 -7.43 -5.28
N VAL A 59 6.76 -6.43 -4.78
CA VAL A 59 6.48 -5.17 -5.48
C VAL A 59 7.15 -4.02 -4.76
N VAL A 60 7.77 -3.13 -5.54
CA VAL A 60 8.33 -1.86 -5.08
C VAL A 60 7.49 -0.73 -5.67
N PHE A 61 6.92 0.08 -4.79
CA PHE A 61 6.21 1.31 -5.12
C PHE A 61 7.10 2.51 -4.81
N CYS A 62 7.21 3.44 -5.76
CA CYS A 62 8.00 4.65 -5.59
C CYS A 62 7.24 5.89 -6.08
N VAL A 63 7.25 6.94 -5.24
CA VAL A 63 6.75 8.27 -5.58
C VAL A 63 7.80 9.31 -5.17
N GLY A 64 8.49 9.89 -6.14
CA GLY A 64 9.61 10.80 -5.86
C GLY A 64 10.75 10.08 -5.15
N ASN A 65 11.01 10.44 -3.89
CA ASN A 65 12.08 9.84 -3.08
C ASN A 65 11.55 8.82 -2.06
N GLU A 66 10.23 8.69 -1.92
CA GLU A 66 9.63 7.73 -0.99
C GLU A 66 9.44 6.39 -1.69
N THR A 67 9.92 5.32 -1.07
CA THR A 67 9.80 3.95 -1.58
C THR A 67 9.19 3.06 -0.50
N GLN A 68 8.20 2.26 -0.89
CA GLN A 68 7.60 1.24 -0.05
C GLN A 68 7.61 -0.11 -0.78
N THR A 69 7.75 -1.20 -0.03
CA THR A 69 7.95 -2.54 -0.60
C THR A 69 6.97 -3.52 0.02
N SER A 70 6.34 -4.35 -0.80
CA SER A 70 5.43 -5.40 -0.35
C SER A 70 6.15 -6.54 0.34
N THR A 71 5.37 -7.44 0.94
CA THR A 71 5.90 -8.77 1.25
C THR A 71 6.22 -9.55 -0.03
N CYS A 72 7.09 -10.54 0.14
CA CYS A 72 7.46 -11.50 -0.89
C CYS A 72 6.55 -12.72 -0.79
N VAL A 73 6.05 -13.17 -1.94
CA VAL A 73 5.26 -14.40 -2.06
C VAL A 73 6.15 -15.46 -2.68
N ALA A 74 6.42 -16.54 -1.98
CA ALA A 74 7.35 -17.57 -2.45
C ALA A 74 6.73 -18.45 -3.56
N SER A 75 7.54 -18.84 -4.54
CA SER A 75 7.28 -19.87 -5.53
C SER A 75 5.95 -19.70 -6.27
N SER A 76 5.63 -18.49 -6.72
CA SER A 76 4.38 -18.19 -7.41
C SER A 76 4.55 -17.25 -8.61
N LEU A 77 3.95 -17.64 -9.74
CA LEU A 77 3.79 -16.77 -10.91
C LEU A 77 2.46 -15.99 -10.90
N ASN A 78 1.61 -16.26 -9.90
CA ASN A 78 0.34 -15.60 -9.69
C ASN A 78 0.21 -15.24 -8.19
N PRO A 79 1.12 -14.39 -7.67
CA PRO A 79 1.18 -14.08 -6.25
C PRO A 79 -0.06 -13.33 -5.77
N VAL A 80 -0.43 -13.56 -4.51
CA VAL A 80 -1.53 -12.87 -3.82
C VAL A 80 -0.96 -12.24 -2.55
N TRP A 81 -1.10 -10.92 -2.42
CA TRP A 81 -0.59 -10.13 -1.29
C TRP A 81 -1.67 -9.80 -0.25
N SER A 82 -2.87 -10.34 -0.40
CA SER A 82 -3.97 -10.22 0.57
C SER A 82 -4.33 -8.77 0.92
N LEU A 83 -4.37 -7.88 -0.10
CA LEU A 83 -4.78 -6.48 0.04
C LEU A 83 -3.86 -5.66 0.95
N GLU A 84 -2.54 -5.84 0.84
CA GLU A 84 -1.55 -4.98 1.51
C GLU A 84 -1.76 -3.50 1.15
N VAL A 85 -1.68 -2.63 2.16
CA VAL A 85 -1.95 -1.19 2.00
C VAL A 85 -0.65 -0.39 2.12
N PHE A 86 -0.46 0.55 1.19
CA PHE A 86 0.67 1.48 1.15
C PHE A 86 0.13 2.90 1.07
N GLU A 87 0.68 3.82 1.86
CA GLU A 87 0.23 5.21 1.89
C GLU A 87 1.38 6.18 1.68
N PHE A 88 1.29 7.03 0.66
CA PHE A 88 2.23 8.11 0.42
C PHE A 88 1.59 9.44 0.83
N LYS A 89 2.31 10.25 1.63
CA LYS A 89 1.86 11.58 2.03
C LYS A 89 2.39 12.61 1.03
N LEU A 90 1.47 13.21 0.29
CA LEU A 90 1.75 14.05 -0.87
C LEU A 90 1.05 15.41 -0.73
N THR A 91 1.48 16.37 -1.52
CA THR A 91 0.72 17.60 -1.76
C THR A 91 -0.15 17.48 -3.01
N GLU A 92 -1.15 18.34 -3.16
CA GLU A 92 -1.90 18.46 -4.40
C GLU A 92 -0.97 18.76 -5.60
N ALA A 93 0.05 19.60 -5.43
CA ALA A 93 1.07 19.80 -6.46
C ALA A 93 1.85 18.52 -6.81
N ASP A 94 2.21 17.69 -5.83
CA ASP A 94 2.85 16.40 -6.08
C ASP A 94 1.93 15.45 -6.85
N MET A 95 0.63 15.43 -6.54
CA MET A 95 -0.35 14.65 -7.27
C MET A 95 -0.44 15.06 -8.75
N LEU A 96 -0.25 16.35 -9.07
CA LEU A 96 -0.32 16.84 -10.45
C LEU A 96 0.99 16.65 -11.23
N THR A 97 2.13 16.52 -10.55
CA THR A 97 3.46 16.57 -11.17
C THR A 97 4.23 15.25 -11.11
N ARG A 98 3.91 14.36 -10.15
CA ARG A 98 4.62 13.09 -9.95
C ARG A 98 3.88 11.91 -10.59
N SER A 99 4.60 10.80 -10.69
CA SER A 99 4.07 9.51 -11.12
C SER A 99 4.36 8.45 -10.07
N LEU A 100 3.47 7.47 -9.94
CA LEU A 100 3.70 6.24 -9.22
C LEU A 100 4.51 5.29 -10.11
N SER A 101 5.71 4.96 -9.68
CA SER A 101 6.52 3.91 -10.29
C SER A 101 6.25 2.59 -9.59
N ILE A 102 6.02 1.54 -10.36
CA ILE A 102 5.75 0.18 -9.88
C ILE A 102 6.79 -0.74 -10.52
N ALA A 103 7.47 -1.52 -9.71
CA ALA A 103 8.39 -2.55 -10.19
C ALA A 103 8.15 -3.86 -9.44
N VAL A 104 7.99 -4.95 -10.18
CA VAL A 104 7.83 -6.29 -9.64
C VAL A 104 9.17 -7.01 -9.81
N TYR A 105 9.71 -7.54 -8.73
CA TYR A 105 11.00 -8.21 -8.69
C TYR A 105 10.84 -9.65 -8.21
N ASP A 106 11.73 -10.51 -8.69
CA ASP A 106 11.98 -11.85 -8.16
C ASP A 106 13.05 -11.79 -7.08
N HIS A 107 12.81 -12.39 -5.91
CA HIS A 107 13.83 -12.43 -4.86
C HIS A 107 14.75 -13.64 -5.00
N ASP A 108 16.05 -13.36 -5.11
CA ASP A 108 17.07 -14.40 -5.18
C ASP A 108 18.03 -14.41 -4.01
N LEU A 109 18.30 -15.61 -3.50
CA LEU A 109 19.32 -15.81 -2.47
C LEU A 109 20.71 -15.82 -3.08
N GLY A 110 21.44 -14.72 -2.90
CA GLY A 110 22.86 -14.63 -3.25
C GLY A 110 23.17 -14.07 -4.64
N LYS A 111 22.16 -13.61 -5.40
CA LYS A 111 22.31 -12.76 -6.60
C LYS A 111 21.47 -11.49 -6.48
N SER A 112 21.61 -10.59 -7.45
CA SER A 112 20.70 -9.45 -7.58
C SER A 112 19.30 -9.95 -7.95
N ASN A 113 18.27 -9.36 -7.35
CA ASN A 113 16.87 -9.63 -7.69
C ASN A 113 16.60 -9.33 -9.17
N ASP A 114 15.88 -10.24 -9.85
CA ASP A 114 15.53 -10.08 -11.26
C ASP A 114 14.26 -9.22 -11.43
N LEU A 115 14.30 -8.19 -12.29
CA LEU A 115 13.11 -7.38 -12.58
C LEU A 115 12.15 -8.18 -13.46
N LEU A 116 10.96 -8.50 -12.95
CA LEU A 116 9.94 -9.27 -13.67
C LEU A 116 9.05 -8.38 -14.54
N GLY A 117 8.84 -7.13 -14.13
CA GLY A 117 8.00 -6.20 -14.86
C GLY A 117 7.91 -4.84 -14.18
N SER A 118 7.55 -3.82 -14.95
CA SER A 118 7.40 -2.47 -14.42
C SER A 118 6.22 -1.71 -15.03
N ALA A 119 5.73 -0.71 -14.32
CA ALA A 119 4.74 0.22 -14.82
C ALA A 119 4.92 1.61 -14.21
N THR A 120 4.38 2.63 -14.87
CA THR A 120 4.41 4.01 -14.39
C THR A 120 3.05 4.65 -14.63
N LEU A 121 2.47 5.19 -13.56
CA LEU A 121 1.12 5.74 -13.56
C LEU A 121 1.17 7.22 -13.14
N PRO A 122 0.78 8.16 -14.00
CA PRO A 122 0.71 9.58 -13.64
C PRO A 122 -0.31 9.81 -12.52
N LEU A 123 0.08 10.49 -11.45
CA LEU A 123 -0.81 10.69 -10.29
C LEU A 123 -1.97 11.65 -10.59
N ALA A 124 -1.81 12.52 -11.59
CA ALA A 124 -2.80 13.53 -11.97
C ALA A 124 -4.14 12.91 -12.37
N ALA A 125 -4.12 11.69 -12.95
CA ALA A 125 -5.33 10.96 -13.31
C ALA A 125 -6.16 10.59 -12.07
N PHE A 126 -5.50 10.18 -10.98
CA PHE A 126 -6.17 9.81 -9.74
C PHE A 126 -6.71 11.02 -8.98
N GLU A 127 -6.00 12.15 -9.03
CA GLU A 127 -6.48 13.42 -8.44
C GLU A 127 -7.73 13.94 -9.17
N ALA A 128 -7.83 13.77 -10.49
CA ALA A 128 -8.96 14.28 -11.26
C ALA A 128 -10.28 13.54 -10.99
N THR A 129 -10.24 12.21 -10.88
CA THR A 129 -11.46 11.41 -10.68
C THR A 129 -11.99 11.49 -9.26
N LYS A 130 -11.08 11.60 -8.27
CA LYS A 130 -11.36 11.52 -6.82
C LYS A 130 -12.03 10.20 -6.41
N GLY A 131 -11.57 9.59 -5.31
CA GLY A 131 -12.09 8.30 -4.81
C GLY A 131 -11.32 7.06 -5.27
N ARG A 132 -11.84 5.88 -4.90
CA ARG A 132 -11.19 4.58 -5.14
C ARG A 132 -11.37 4.12 -6.58
N GLN A 133 -10.27 3.73 -7.21
CA GLN A 133 -10.20 3.19 -8.55
C GLN A 133 -9.53 1.82 -8.52
N ASP A 134 -10.12 0.84 -9.18
CA ASP A 134 -9.46 -0.45 -9.36
C ASP A 134 -8.33 -0.31 -10.39
N LEU A 135 -7.23 -0.99 -10.11
CA LEU A 135 -6.02 -0.96 -10.93
C LEU A 135 -5.82 -2.34 -11.52
N GLU A 136 -5.85 -2.42 -12.85
CA GLU A 136 -5.29 -3.53 -13.63
C GLU A 136 -4.17 -2.96 -14.48
N CYS A 137 -2.94 -3.24 -14.09
CA CYS A 137 -1.76 -2.60 -14.66
C CYS A 137 -0.92 -3.64 -15.43
N PRO A 138 -1.01 -3.65 -16.78
CA PRO A 138 -0.11 -4.45 -17.60
C PRO A 138 1.33 -4.02 -17.35
N LEU A 139 2.21 -4.99 -17.14
CA LEU A 139 3.62 -4.75 -16.86
C LEU A 139 4.42 -4.75 -18.15
N VAL A 140 5.34 -3.79 -18.26
CA VAL A 140 6.40 -3.80 -19.27
C VAL A 140 7.40 -4.88 -18.87
N ILE A 141 7.47 -5.93 -19.69
CA ILE A 141 8.35 -7.08 -19.48
C ILE A 141 9.77 -6.76 -19.95
N PRO A 142 10.81 -6.97 -19.13
CA PRO A 142 12.20 -6.78 -19.56
C PRO A 142 12.64 -7.76 -20.65
N ASP A 143 13.62 -7.34 -21.45
CA ASP A 143 14.09 -8.10 -22.61
C ASP A 143 14.59 -9.52 -22.27
N CYS A 144 15.17 -9.71 -21.08
CA CYS A 144 15.60 -11.03 -20.60
C CYS A 144 14.46 -12.04 -20.46
N PHE A 145 13.21 -11.57 -20.35
CA PHE A 145 12.01 -12.41 -20.23
C PHE A 145 11.12 -12.36 -21.49
N ALA A 146 11.48 -11.59 -22.51
CA ALA A 146 10.67 -11.41 -23.72
C ALA A 146 10.33 -12.72 -24.44
N SER A 147 11.25 -13.69 -24.45
CA SER A 147 11.05 -15.01 -25.08
C SER A 147 10.02 -15.89 -24.36
N GLN A 148 9.63 -15.56 -23.13
CA GLN A 148 8.60 -16.29 -22.40
C GLN A 148 7.19 -15.95 -22.87
N HIS A 149 7.02 -14.84 -23.61
CA HIS A 149 5.73 -14.37 -24.14
C HIS A 149 4.63 -14.27 -23.06
N VAL A 150 5.03 -13.89 -21.84
CA VAL A 150 4.10 -13.69 -20.73
C VAL A 150 3.32 -12.39 -20.90
N ASN A 151 2.09 -12.38 -20.38
CA ASN A 151 1.25 -11.19 -20.30
C ASN A 151 1.00 -10.86 -18.84
N SER A 152 2.03 -10.29 -18.20
CA SER A 152 2.02 -10.04 -16.76
C SER A 152 1.19 -8.82 -16.40
N THR A 153 0.29 -8.96 -15.44
CA THR A 153 -0.58 -7.87 -14.97
C THR A 153 -0.54 -7.79 -13.46
N LEU A 154 -0.39 -6.57 -12.91
CA LEU A 154 -0.52 -6.30 -11.49
C LEU A 154 -1.89 -5.71 -11.18
N CYS A 155 -2.57 -6.26 -10.17
CA CYS A 155 -3.92 -5.89 -9.80
C CYS A 155 -3.99 -5.28 -8.39
N GLY A 156 -4.85 -4.29 -8.19
CA GLY A 156 -5.06 -3.64 -6.90
C GLY A 156 -6.11 -2.54 -6.97
N SER A 157 -6.00 -1.56 -6.08
CA SER A 157 -6.76 -0.31 -6.18
C SER A 157 -5.95 0.88 -5.68
N VAL A 158 -6.27 2.06 -6.20
CA VAL A 158 -5.69 3.35 -5.84
C VAL A 158 -6.79 4.28 -5.35
N GLU A 159 -6.56 5.00 -4.27
CA GLU A 159 -7.51 5.97 -3.73
C GLU A 159 -6.76 7.22 -3.28
N VAL A 160 -7.30 8.38 -3.65
CA VAL A 160 -6.80 9.68 -3.16
C VAL A 160 -7.71 10.14 -2.02
N VAL A 161 -7.15 10.18 -0.82
CA VAL A 161 -7.85 10.62 0.38
C VAL A 161 -7.44 12.06 0.70
N GLU A 162 -8.42 12.95 0.70
CA GLU A 162 -8.28 14.29 1.25
C GLU A 162 -8.28 14.15 2.78
N SER A 163 -7.14 14.47 3.40
CA SER A 163 -6.83 14.06 4.77
C SER A 163 -7.92 14.40 5.80
N TRP A 164 -8.42 13.39 6.51
CA TRP A 164 -8.96 13.49 7.87
C TRP A 164 -7.89 12.97 8.84
N PRO A 165 -7.86 13.39 10.12
CA PRO A 165 -6.67 13.30 10.95
C PRO A 165 -6.12 11.87 10.93
N THR A 166 -4.88 11.79 10.44
CA THR A 166 -4.03 10.62 10.43
C THR A 166 -4.17 9.95 11.77
N VAL A 167 -4.78 8.77 11.81
CA VAL A 167 -4.52 7.81 12.87
C VAL A 167 -3.01 7.82 13.05
N THR A 168 -2.52 8.25 14.20
CA THR A 168 -1.07 8.27 14.48
C THR A 168 -0.62 6.83 14.49
N VAL A 169 -0.27 6.29 13.32
CA VAL A 169 0.30 4.97 13.18
C VAL A 169 1.71 5.06 13.73
N GLU A 170 1.87 4.80 15.01
CA GLU A 170 3.20 4.56 15.55
C GLU A 170 3.61 3.14 15.13
N THR A 171 4.27 3.02 13.97
CA THR A 171 4.84 1.74 13.55
C THR A 171 6.02 1.39 14.43
N ARG A 172 5.87 0.30 15.19
CA ARG A 172 6.99 -0.35 15.89
C ARG A 172 7.40 -1.60 15.13
N ILE A 173 8.70 -1.81 15.00
CA ILE A 173 9.31 -2.97 14.34
C ILE A 173 10.13 -3.72 15.38
N GLU A 174 9.70 -4.93 15.74
CA GLU A 174 10.48 -5.81 16.62
C GLU A 174 11.35 -6.74 15.77
N MET A 175 12.66 -6.50 15.69
CA MET A 175 13.58 -7.37 14.95
C MET A 175 14.25 -8.39 15.85
N GLN A 176 14.17 -9.66 15.48
CA GLN A 176 14.85 -10.74 16.18
C GLN A 176 15.67 -11.58 15.21
N GLU A 177 16.93 -11.80 15.57
CA GLU A 177 17.83 -12.68 14.84
C GLU A 177 17.77 -14.10 15.41
N PHE A 178 17.73 -15.10 14.54
CA PHE A 178 17.72 -16.52 14.89
C PHE A 178 18.90 -17.23 14.25
N GLU A 179 19.45 -18.22 14.97
CA GLU A 179 20.39 -19.18 14.39
C GLU A 179 19.75 -20.56 14.28
N LEU A 180 20.07 -21.23 13.17
CA LEU A 180 19.69 -22.61 12.90
C LEU A 180 20.83 -23.52 13.35
N LEU A 181 20.62 -24.24 14.45
CA LEU A 181 21.55 -25.26 14.94
C LEU A 181 21.17 -26.66 14.39
N SER A 182 22.17 -27.43 13.97
CA SER A 182 22.06 -28.68 13.19
C SER A 182 21.23 -29.81 13.83
N LEU A 183 20.59 -30.63 12.98
CA LEU A 183 19.80 -31.88 13.18
C LEU A 183 18.65 -31.87 14.20
N HIS A 184 18.61 -30.94 15.15
CA HIS A 184 17.46 -30.69 16.02
C HIS A 184 17.02 -29.25 15.79
N TYR A 185 15.97 -29.07 14.99
CA TYR A 185 15.38 -27.78 14.62
C TYR A 185 14.93 -27.01 15.88
N LYS A 186 15.85 -26.27 16.49
CA LYS A 186 15.59 -25.39 17.63
C LYS A 186 16.02 -23.98 17.25
N PRO A 187 15.07 -23.12 16.83
CA PRO A 187 15.34 -21.71 16.64
C PRO A 187 15.80 -21.11 17.97
N CYS A 188 17.00 -20.55 18.04
CA CYS A 188 17.46 -19.77 19.20
C CYS A 188 17.52 -18.29 18.82
N VAL A 189 16.91 -17.43 19.64
CA VAL A 189 16.99 -15.97 19.48
C VAL A 189 18.41 -15.53 19.89
N LYS A 190 19.16 -14.92 18.97
CA LYS A 190 20.50 -14.38 19.24
C LYS A 190 20.48 -12.97 19.83
N GLY A 191 19.43 -12.19 19.55
CA GLY A 191 19.27 -10.85 20.08
C GLY A 191 18.12 -10.08 19.46
N VAL A 192 17.81 -8.94 20.07
CA VAL A 192 16.99 -7.87 19.48
C VAL A 192 17.98 -6.82 18.98
N VAL A 193 17.92 -6.47 17.69
CA VAL A 193 18.89 -5.52 17.09
C VAL A 193 18.70 -4.11 17.70
N GLU A 194 19.81 -3.44 18.04
CA GLU A 194 19.96 -2.28 18.93
C GLU A 194 19.29 -0.96 18.47
N GLY A 195 18.82 -0.15 19.43
CA GLY A 195 18.29 1.22 19.22
C GLY A 195 16.90 1.50 19.82
N TRP A 196 16.26 0.49 20.40
CA TRP A 196 14.85 0.54 20.78
C TRP A 196 14.62 -0.18 22.10
N GLU A 197 13.99 0.48 23.08
CA GLU A 197 13.57 -0.20 24.31
C GLU A 197 12.42 -1.16 24.00
N PRO A 198 12.49 -2.44 24.44
CA PRO A 198 11.34 -3.33 24.42
C PRO A 198 10.25 -2.72 25.32
N ILE A 199 9.27 -2.04 24.72
CA ILE A 199 8.03 -1.74 25.45
C ILE A 199 7.48 -3.10 25.87
N PRO A 200 7.11 -3.31 27.16
CA PRO A 200 6.61 -4.59 27.59
C PRO A 200 5.45 -5.00 26.69
N ILE A 201 5.65 -6.04 25.88
CA ILE A 201 4.69 -6.49 24.87
C ILE A 201 3.31 -6.74 25.50
N GLN A 202 3.30 -7.14 26.77
CA GLN A 202 2.10 -7.27 27.60
C GLN A 202 1.29 -5.97 27.73
N ARG A 203 1.93 -4.81 27.80
CA ARG A 203 1.24 -3.51 27.90
C ARG A 203 0.57 -3.14 26.57
N MET A 204 1.22 -3.42 25.44
CA MET A 204 0.66 -3.15 24.10
C MET A 204 -0.45 -4.16 23.73
N MET A 205 -0.28 -5.44 24.06
CA MET A 205 -1.31 -6.47 23.85
C MET A 205 -2.60 -6.23 24.68
N ASN A 206 -2.47 -5.51 25.80
CA ASN A 206 -3.59 -5.20 26.68
C ASN A 206 -4.21 -3.81 26.41
N ASP A 207 -3.67 -3.04 25.45
CA ASP A 207 -4.19 -1.74 25.07
C ASP A 207 -5.03 -1.87 23.79
N PRO A 208 -6.35 -1.62 23.84
CA PRO A 208 -7.24 -1.80 22.69
C PRO A 208 -6.98 -0.81 21.54
N HIS A 209 -6.22 0.26 21.79
CA HIS A 209 -5.82 1.21 20.76
C HIS A 209 -4.69 0.67 19.88
N TRP A 210 -3.92 -0.31 20.35
CA TRP A 210 -2.86 -0.92 19.56
C TRP A 210 -3.38 -2.16 18.83
N THR A 211 -3.28 -2.18 17.51
CA THR A 211 -3.51 -3.38 16.71
C THR A 211 -2.20 -3.84 16.09
N ILE A 212 -2.03 -5.16 16.02
CA ILE A 212 -1.11 -5.75 15.06
C ILE A 212 -1.88 -5.71 13.74
N HIS A 213 -1.37 -4.99 12.74
CA HIS A 213 -1.85 -5.21 11.39
C HIS A 213 -1.40 -6.61 11.00
N LEU A 214 -2.30 -7.57 11.20
CA LEU A 214 -2.30 -8.78 10.44
C LEU A 214 -2.45 -8.31 8.98
N HIS A 215 -1.50 -8.68 8.13
CA HIS A 215 -1.88 -8.90 6.74
C HIS A 215 -3.15 -9.76 6.78
N VAL A 216 -4.16 -9.47 5.94
CA VAL A 216 -5.45 -10.18 6.00
C VAL A 216 -5.15 -11.69 6.05
N GLN A 217 -5.44 -12.32 7.21
CA GLN A 217 -5.06 -13.71 7.45
C GLN A 217 -5.71 -14.58 6.37
N THR A 218 -4.88 -15.14 5.50
CA THR A 218 -5.30 -16.21 4.60
C THR A 218 -5.14 -17.55 5.31
N GLN A 219 -5.94 -18.56 4.95
CA GLN A 219 -5.85 -19.91 5.54
C GLN A 219 -4.45 -20.54 5.46
N ASP A 220 -3.58 -20.01 4.59
CA ASP A 220 -2.23 -20.51 4.32
C ASP A 220 -1.12 -19.85 5.18
N GLU A 221 -1.43 -18.84 6.00
CA GLU A 221 -0.45 -18.20 6.87
C GLU A 221 -0.21 -19.05 8.14
N THR A 222 1.01 -19.56 8.29
CA THR A 222 1.33 -20.50 9.38
C THR A 222 1.62 -19.82 10.72
N ASP A 223 1.74 -18.49 10.76
CA ASP A 223 2.02 -17.74 11.98
C ASP A 223 0.88 -16.78 12.33
N THR A 224 0.15 -17.11 13.38
CA THR A 224 -1.03 -16.38 13.86
C THR A 224 -0.70 -15.05 14.53
N HIS A 225 0.59 -14.71 14.68
CA HIS A 225 1.03 -13.55 15.44
C HIS A 225 1.52 -12.37 14.58
N GLY A 226 1.37 -12.46 13.25
CA GLY A 226 1.74 -11.36 12.35
C GLY A 226 3.24 -11.13 12.23
N TRP A 227 4.07 -12.17 12.39
CA TRP A 227 5.49 -12.07 12.07
C TRP A 227 5.70 -12.09 10.56
N LEU A 228 6.62 -11.25 10.13
CA LEU A 228 7.26 -11.29 8.83
C LEU A 228 8.67 -11.85 8.97
N TYR A 229 9.15 -12.61 8.00
CA TYR A 229 10.42 -13.33 8.05
C TYR A 229 11.33 -12.89 6.91
N SER A 230 12.65 -12.88 7.12
CA SER A 230 13.60 -12.60 6.04
C SER A 230 14.94 -13.29 6.26
N HIS A 231 15.71 -13.43 5.18
CA HIS A 231 17.11 -13.83 5.23
C HIS A 231 18.03 -12.70 5.67
N GLY A 232 17.64 -11.44 5.47
CA GLY A 232 18.43 -10.26 5.79
C GLY A 232 17.65 -9.23 6.61
N PRO A 233 18.33 -8.28 7.26
CA PRO A 233 17.71 -7.27 8.12
C PRO A 233 16.85 -6.25 7.36
N THR A 234 16.99 -6.15 6.03
CA THR A 234 16.27 -5.19 5.19
C THR A 234 15.10 -5.79 4.43
N GLY A 235 14.96 -7.11 4.41
CA GLY A 235 14.02 -7.82 3.54
C GLY A 235 14.66 -8.32 2.24
N PRO A 236 13.83 -8.74 1.26
CA PRO A 236 12.37 -8.71 1.28
C PRO A 236 11.79 -9.63 2.36
N TRP A 237 10.56 -9.34 2.78
CA TRP A 237 9.93 -9.93 3.96
C TRP A 237 8.81 -10.87 3.56
N TYR A 238 8.72 -12.05 4.17
CA TYR A 238 7.75 -13.09 3.86
C TYR A 238 6.74 -13.24 5.01
N LYS A 239 5.47 -13.53 4.69
CA LYS A 239 4.42 -13.76 5.71
C LYS A 239 4.52 -15.12 6.40
N THR A 240 5.26 -16.05 5.82
CA THR A 240 5.40 -17.42 6.32
C THR A 240 6.84 -17.69 6.70
N LYS A 241 7.03 -18.41 7.81
CA LYS A 241 8.34 -18.85 8.25
C LYS A 241 8.85 -19.94 7.31
N PHE A 242 9.97 -19.69 6.64
CA PHE A 242 10.73 -20.72 5.91
C PHE A 242 11.98 -21.13 6.68
N ILE A 243 12.52 -22.31 6.37
CA ILE A 243 13.58 -22.97 7.15
C ILE A 243 14.84 -22.11 7.29
N ALA A 244 15.14 -21.26 6.31
CA ALA A 244 16.36 -20.46 6.24
C ALA A 244 16.20 -18.99 6.70
N ALA A 245 15.05 -18.63 7.30
CA ALA A 245 14.84 -17.27 7.79
C ALA A 245 15.63 -17.02 9.08
N ASN A 246 16.51 -16.01 9.06
CA ASN A 246 17.32 -15.63 10.22
C ASN A 246 16.78 -14.36 10.89
N TYR A 247 15.88 -13.62 10.25
CA TYR A 247 15.27 -12.41 10.81
C TYR A 247 13.75 -12.55 10.85
N ARG A 248 13.13 -11.93 11.86
CA ARG A 248 11.69 -11.65 11.84
C ARG A 248 11.39 -10.22 12.27
N LYS A 249 10.29 -9.65 11.76
CA LYS A 249 9.75 -8.36 12.17
C LYS A 249 8.24 -8.42 12.39
N ARG A 250 7.70 -7.52 13.22
CA ARG A 250 6.25 -7.32 13.37
C ARG A 250 5.94 -5.84 13.37
N VAL A 251 4.83 -5.44 12.73
CA VAL A 251 4.38 -4.05 12.64
C VAL A 251 3.18 -3.85 13.58
N TRP A 252 3.26 -2.82 14.40
CA TRP A 252 2.18 -2.36 15.28
C TRP A 252 1.56 -1.07 14.73
N THR A 253 0.29 -0.84 15.00
CA THR A 253 -0.40 0.41 14.67
C THR A 253 -1.24 0.86 15.84
N TYR A 254 -1.16 2.15 16.15
CA TYR A 254 -1.98 2.77 17.18
C TYR A 254 -3.16 3.48 16.52
N HIS A 255 -4.36 3.19 17.00
CA HIS A 255 -5.62 3.83 16.64
C HIS A 255 -6.07 4.72 17.80
N PRO A 256 -6.02 6.06 17.66
CA PRO A 256 -6.48 6.99 18.69
C PRO A 256 -7.99 6.89 18.94
#